data_AF-A0A1A8IT97-F1
#
_entry.id   AF-A0A1A8IT97-F1
#
_cell.length_a   1.000
_cell.length_b   1.000
_cell.length_c   1.000
_cell.angle_alpha   90.00
_cell.angle_beta   90.00
_cell.angle_gamma   90.00
#
_symmetry.space_group_name_H-M   'P 1'
#
loop_
_entity.id
_entity.type
_entity.pdbx_description
1 polymer ?
#
loop_
_entity_poly.entity_id
_entity_poly.type
_entity_poly.pdbx_seq_one_letter_code
_entity_poly.pdbx_strand_id
1 'polypeptide(L)'
;MRTHTRGAPTVFFISLLWLLLTPAPTSELDPSGGIPFMGGNYEGHPMLYFSRGEVEELQFAAMGTHRDMAQRIREAGETMLEHPEEYLPPWSPAEFSARWNEIYGNNLGVLSMFCLLYPHRAGALDLARDYMERMAAQPSWLVK
;
A
#
# COMPACT_ATOMS: atom_id res chain seq x y z
N MET A 1 16.64 65.95 15.82
CA MET A 1 15.60 64.90 15.71
C MET A 1 16.22 63.58 16.12
N ARG A 2 15.80 62.97 17.23
CA ARG A 2 16.27 61.65 17.69
C ARG A 2 15.08 60.68 17.62
N THR A 3 15.15 59.71 16.72
CA THR A 3 14.18 58.61 16.61
C THR A 3 14.64 57.44 17.46
N HIS A 4 13.90 57.15 18.53
CA HIS A 4 14.08 55.95 19.35
C HIS A 4 13.36 54.75 18.71
N THR A 5 14.11 53.75 18.25
CA THR A 5 13.59 52.43 17.83
C THR A 5 13.34 51.57 19.07
N ARG A 6 12.13 51.65 19.63
CA ARG A 6 11.75 51.00 20.91
C ARG A 6 11.22 49.56 20.80
N GLY A 7 11.29 48.90 19.64
CA GLY A 7 10.59 47.61 19.42
C GLY A 7 11.43 46.42 18.96
N ALA A 8 12.62 46.63 18.40
CA ALA A 8 13.33 45.54 17.71
C ALA A 8 13.91 44.45 18.65
N PRO A 9 14.64 44.76 19.73
CA PRO A 9 15.37 43.71 20.47
C PRO A 9 14.46 42.77 21.25
N THR A 10 13.28 43.22 21.69
CA THR A 10 12.33 42.41 22.46
C THR A 10 11.69 41.31 21.63
N VAL A 11 11.39 41.58 20.36
CA VAL A 11 10.76 40.60 19.43
C VAL A 11 11.74 39.49 19.05
N PHE A 12 13.01 39.84 18.84
CA PHE A 12 14.07 38.85 18.59
C PHE A 12 14.27 37.93 19.80
N PHE A 13 14.28 38.47 21.02
CA PHE A 13 14.42 37.67 22.23
C PHE A 13 13.24 36.72 22.47
N ILE A 14 12.01 37.18 22.26
CA ILE A 14 10.80 36.34 22.40
C ILE A 14 10.81 35.20 21.37
N SER A 15 11.19 35.49 20.13
CA SER A 15 11.26 34.48 19.05
C SER A 15 12.36 33.44 19.29
N LEU A 16 13.50 33.85 19.85
CA LEU A 16 14.60 32.95 20.19
C LEU A 16 14.29 32.08 21.41
N LEU A 17 13.60 32.62 22.42
CA LEU A 17 13.15 31.84 23.58
C LEU A 17 12.08 30.82 23.22
N TRP A 18 11.20 31.13 22.25
CA TRP A 18 10.21 30.17 21.75
C TRP A 18 10.87 28.92 21.16
N LEU A 19 11.98 29.05 20.42
CA LEU A 19 12.76 27.93 19.90
C LEU A 19 13.44 27.09 20.99
N LEU A 20 13.71 27.67 22.17
CA LEU A 20 14.33 27.00 23.31
C LEU A 20 13.30 26.36 24.25
N LEU A 21 12.04 26.80 24.20
CA LEU A 21 10.94 26.32 25.04
C LEU A 21 10.05 25.29 24.34
N THR A 22 10.13 25.16 23.01
CA THR A 22 9.55 24.01 22.33
C THR A 22 10.38 22.77 22.66
N PRO A 23 9.82 21.75 23.33
CA PRO A 23 10.47 20.46 23.32
C PRO A 23 10.66 20.11 21.84
N ALA A 24 11.89 19.75 21.44
CA ALA A 24 12.07 19.02 20.19
C ALA A 24 11.00 17.93 20.18
N PRO A 25 10.29 17.67 19.07
CA PRO A 25 9.46 16.49 19.01
C PRO A 25 10.41 15.34 19.28
N THR A 26 10.39 14.82 20.52
CA THR A 26 10.88 13.50 20.84
C THR A 26 9.94 12.62 20.07
N SER A 27 10.25 12.44 18.79
CA SER A 27 9.60 11.47 17.96
C SER A 27 9.55 10.21 18.79
N GLU A 28 8.34 9.68 18.96
CA GLU A 28 8.07 8.34 19.45
C GLU A 28 8.68 7.32 18.45
N LEU A 29 9.99 7.41 18.21
CA LEU A 29 10.73 6.46 17.40
C LEU A 29 10.95 5.27 18.31
N ASP A 30 10.08 4.27 18.13
CA ASP A 30 10.26 2.95 18.71
C ASP A 30 11.66 2.41 18.34
N PRO A 31 12.56 2.26 19.32
CA PRO A 31 13.93 1.82 19.07
C PRO A 31 14.01 0.31 18.76
N SER A 32 12.90 -0.43 18.82
CA SER A 32 12.89 -1.90 18.75
C SER A 32 12.62 -2.51 17.37
N GLY A 33 12.34 -1.71 16.33
CA GLY A 33 12.14 -2.23 14.97
C GLY A 33 11.28 -1.34 14.08
N GLY A 34 11.75 -0.12 13.81
CA GLY A 34 11.07 0.78 12.88
C GLY A 34 11.11 0.28 11.44
N ILE A 35 10.04 0.53 10.68
CA ILE A 35 10.03 0.32 9.22
C ILE A 35 11.13 1.21 8.61
N PRO A 36 12.11 0.65 7.88
CA PRO A 36 13.21 1.43 7.34
C PRO A 36 12.70 2.46 6.32
N PHE A 37 13.11 3.71 6.49
CA PHE A 37 12.81 4.75 5.51
C PHE A 37 13.70 4.58 4.28
N MET A 38 13.11 4.12 3.17
CA MET A 38 13.85 3.84 1.93
C MET A 38 14.17 5.09 1.12
N GLY A 39 13.56 6.25 1.42
CA GLY A 39 13.93 7.54 0.81
C GLY A 39 13.77 7.61 -0.71
N GLY A 40 12.94 6.77 -1.32
CA GLY A 40 12.81 6.71 -2.77
C GLY A 40 13.84 5.83 -3.48
N ASN A 41 14.79 5.24 -2.74
CA ASN A 41 15.84 4.40 -3.31
C ASN A 41 15.36 2.95 -3.46
N TYR A 42 14.58 2.69 -4.51
CA TYR A 42 13.99 1.38 -4.78
C TYR A 42 14.70 0.69 -5.95
N GLU A 43 15.16 -0.54 -5.73
CA GLU A 43 15.83 -1.39 -6.73
C GLU A 43 14.81 -2.17 -7.58
N GLY A 44 13.88 -1.44 -8.22
CA GLY A 44 12.80 -2.00 -9.04
C GLY A 44 11.56 -2.40 -8.26
N HIS A 45 10.70 -3.23 -8.86
CA HIS A 45 9.44 -3.69 -8.27
C HIS A 45 9.56 -5.13 -7.71
N PRO A 46 8.81 -5.49 -6.66
CA PRO A 46 7.88 -4.66 -5.87
C PRO A 46 8.59 -3.61 -4.99
N MET A 47 7.86 -2.54 -4.61
CA MET A 47 8.44 -1.40 -3.87
C MET A 47 7.46 -0.66 -2.93
N LEU A 48 6.22 -1.16 -2.76
CA LEU A 48 5.21 -0.48 -1.95
C LEU A 48 5.34 -0.84 -0.46
N TYR A 49 5.40 -2.15 -0.16
CA TYR A 49 5.47 -2.66 1.22
C TYR A 49 6.75 -3.46 1.50
N PHE A 50 7.34 -4.01 0.45
CA PHE A 50 8.55 -4.82 0.48
C PHE A 50 9.26 -4.65 -0.87
N SER A 51 10.56 -4.82 -0.86
CA SER A 51 11.44 -4.82 -2.02
C SER A 51 11.42 -6.17 -2.72
N ARG A 52 12.00 -6.22 -3.93
CA ARG A 52 12.24 -7.46 -4.66
C ARG A 52 13.08 -8.47 -3.87
N GLY A 53 14.05 -8.01 -3.07
CA GLY A 53 14.94 -8.88 -2.29
C GLY A 53 14.23 -9.60 -1.14
N GLU A 54 13.12 -9.06 -0.66
CA GLU A 54 12.35 -9.60 0.47
C GLU A 54 11.30 -10.64 0.03
N VAL A 55 11.10 -10.84 -1.28
CA VAL A 55 10.09 -11.77 -1.80
C VAL A 55 10.36 -13.21 -1.38
N GLU A 56 11.62 -13.67 -1.42
CA GLU A 56 11.99 -15.02 -1.01
C GLU A 56 11.74 -15.25 0.49
N GLU A 57 11.99 -14.23 1.32
CA GLU A 57 11.70 -14.28 2.76
C GLU A 57 10.19 -14.37 3.02
N LEU A 58 9.37 -13.61 2.30
CA LEU A 58 7.91 -13.71 2.40
C LEU A 58 7.38 -15.09 2.02
N GLN A 59 7.93 -15.69 0.95
CA GLN A 59 7.59 -17.05 0.54
C GLN A 59 8.02 -18.08 1.58
N PHE A 60 9.19 -17.92 2.18
CA PHE A 60 9.65 -18.78 3.28
C PHE A 60 8.75 -18.64 4.52
N ALA A 61 8.41 -17.42 4.91
CA ALA A 61 7.51 -17.12 6.02
C ALA A 61 6.11 -17.72 5.79
N ALA A 62 5.60 -17.66 4.57
CA ALA A 62 4.32 -18.26 4.18
C ALA A 62 4.29 -19.80 4.34
N MET A 63 5.43 -20.48 4.26
CA MET A 63 5.54 -21.92 4.53
C MET A 63 5.74 -22.25 6.01
N GLY A 64 6.13 -21.26 6.83
CA GLY A 64 6.50 -21.43 8.23
C GLY A 64 5.65 -20.59 9.16
N THR A 65 6.22 -19.47 9.63
CA THR A 65 5.67 -18.64 10.70
C THR A 65 4.31 -18.01 10.37
N HIS A 66 4.02 -17.78 9.10
CA HIS A 66 2.79 -17.14 8.60
C HIS A 66 1.87 -18.10 7.85
N ARG A 67 2.05 -19.42 8.03
CA ARG A 67 1.33 -20.46 7.29
C ARG A 67 -0.19 -20.28 7.31
N ASP A 68 -0.77 -19.98 8.47
CA ASP A 68 -2.23 -19.91 8.60
C ASP A 68 -2.81 -18.69 7.83
N MET A 69 -2.06 -17.59 7.74
CA MET A 69 -2.43 -16.44 6.91
C MET A 69 -2.26 -16.75 5.42
N ALA A 70 -1.13 -17.37 5.05
CA ALA A 70 -0.86 -17.78 3.67
C ALA A 70 -1.92 -18.77 3.17
N GLN A 71 -2.38 -19.68 4.03
CA GLN A 71 -3.44 -20.63 3.71
C GLN A 71 -4.77 -19.92 3.36
N ARG A 72 -5.15 -18.87 4.09
CA ARG A 72 -6.36 -18.09 3.76
C ARG A 72 -6.22 -17.33 2.44
N ILE A 73 -5.04 -16.77 2.17
CA ILE A 73 -4.73 -16.11 0.88
C ILE A 73 -4.82 -17.13 -0.25
N ARG A 74 -4.27 -18.33 -0.03
CA ARG A 74 -4.35 -19.44 -0.98
C ARG A 74 -5.79 -19.85 -1.25
N GLU A 75 -6.60 -20.08 -0.22
CA GLU A 75 -8.00 -20.45 -0.38
C GLU A 75 -8.78 -19.41 -1.20
N ALA A 76 -8.59 -18.12 -0.91
CA ALA A 76 -9.21 -17.04 -1.69
C ALA A 76 -8.71 -17.02 -3.14
N GLY A 77 -7.40 -17.16 -3.36
CA GLY A 77 -6.79 -17.21 -4.69
C GLY A 77 -7.27 -18.39 -5.54
N GLU A 78 -7.34 -19.58 -4.94
CA GLU A 78 -7.84 -20.79 -5.62
C GLU A 78 -9.34 -20.64 -5.93
N THR A 79 -10.15 -20.11 -5.00
CA THR A 79 -11.59 -19.88 -5.25
C THR A 79 -11.80 -18.93 -6.44
N MET A 80 -11.04 -17.84 -6.52
CA MET A 80 -11.11 -16.91 -7.66
C MET A 80 -10.65 -17.56 -8.98
N LEU A 81 -9.70 -18.49 -8.91
CA LEU A 81 -9.18 -19.21 -10.07
C LEU A 81 -10.13 -20.30 -10.57
N GLU A 82 -10.86 -20.94 -9.67
CA GLU A 82 -11.86 -21.97 -9.98
C GLU A 82 -13.14 -21.35 -10.56
N HIS A 83 -13.48 -20.11 -10.18
CA HIS A 83 -14.72 -19.42 -10.56
C HIS A 83 -14.49 -18.00 -11.13
N PRO A 84 -13.62 -17.82 -12.14
CA PRO A 84 -13.21 -16.48 -12.59
C PRO A 84 -14.37 -15.60 -13.04
N GLU A 85 -15.43 -16.16 -13.61
CA GLU A 85 -16.64 -15.45 -14.02
C GLU A 85 -17.41 -14.78 -12.89
N GLU A 86 -17.26 -15.25 -11.65
CA GLU A 86 -17.92 -14.68 -10.48
C GLU A 86 -17.14 -13.50 -9.89
N TYR A 87 -15.81 -13.50 -10.05
CA TYR A 87 -14.91 -12.56 -9.38
C TYR A 87 -14.32 -11.50 -10.29
N LEU A 88 -14.23 -11.77 -11.60
CA LEU A 88 -13.68 -10.81 -12.56
C LEU A 88 -14.61 -9.60 -12.70
N PRO A 89 -14.05 -8.38 -12.76
CA PRO A 89 -14.86 -7.20 -13.05
C PRO A 89 -15.50 -7.32 -14.43
N PRO A 90 -16.73 -6.84 -14.62
CA PRO A 90 -17.36 -6.84 -15.93
C PRO A 90 -16.66 -5.85 -16.86
N TRP A 91 -16.58 -6.18 -18.15
CA TRP A 91 -16.10 -5.26 -19.17
C TRP A 91 -17.03 -4.06 -19.36
N SER A 92 -18.34 -4.28 -19.20
CA SER A 92 -19.36 -3.24 -19.36
C SER A 92 -19.24 -2.18 -18.26
N PRO A 93 -18.97 -0.90 -18.59
CA PRO A 93 -18.92 0.16 -17.59
C PRO A 93 -20.24 0.35 -16.85
N ALA A 94 -21.36 0.05 -17.51
CA ALA A 94 -22.68 0.09 -16.89
C ALA A 94 -22.82 -0.97 -15.79
N GLU A 95 -22.31 -2.19 -16.02
CA GLU A 95 -22.34 -3.25 -15.01
C GLU A 95 -21.30 -3.00 -13.90
N PHE A 96 -20.11 -2.53 -14.26
CA PHE A 96 -19.01 -2.25 -13.32
C PHE A 96 -19.38 -1.19 -12.27
N SER A 97 -20.13 -0.17 -12.68
CA SER A 97 -20.53 0.95 -11.82
C SER A 97 -21.93 0.82 -11.23
N ALA A 98 -22.72 -0.21 -11.58
CA ALA A 98 -24.12 -0.37 -11.16
C ALA A 98 -24.34 -0.60 -9.66
N ARG A 99 -23.29 -1.00 -8.94
CA ARG A 99 -23.35 -1.34 -7.52
C ARG A 99 -22.06 -0.89 -6.83
N TRP A 100 -22.11 -0.86 -5.50
CA TRP A 100 -20.91 -0.65 -4.69
C TRP A 100 -19.85 -1.69 -5.04
N ASN A 101 -18.74 -1.23 -5.62
CA ASN A 101 -17.80 -2.06 -6.39
C ASN A 101 -16.41 -2.18 -5.72
N GLU A 102 -16.31 -1.88 -4.43
CA GLU A 102 -15.05 -2.00 -3.66
C GLU A 102 -14.47 -3.41 -3.71
N ILE A 103 -15.33 -4.42 -3.88
CA ILE A 103 -14.96 -5.83 -3.94
C ILE A 103 -13.90 -6.08 -5.01
N TYR A 104 -13.92 -5.32 -6.12
CA TYR A 104 -12.94 -5.48 -7.18
C TYR A 104 -11.53 -5.10 -6.75
N GLY A 105 -11.39 -3.97 -6.06
CA GLY A 105 -10.10 -3.55 -5.51
C GLY A 105 -9.64 -4.44 -4.36
N ASN A 106 -10.56 -4.80 -3.46
CA ASN A 106 -10.27 -5.60 -2.28
C ASN A 106 -9.76 -7.00 -2.66
N ASN A 107 -10.41 -7.67 -3.62
CA ASN A 107 -10.03 -9.00 -4.07
C ASN A 107 -8.73 -8.99 -4.89
N LEU A 108 -8.51 -7.96 -5.72
CA LEU A 108 -7.28 -7.82 -6.50
C LEU A 108 -6.03 -7.76 -5.60
N GLY A 109 -6.12 -7.11 -4.44
CA GLY A 109 -5.02 -7.09 -3.47
C GLY A 109 -4.64 -8.49 -2.98
N VAL A 110 -5.65 -9.30 -2.62
CA VAL A 110 -5.45 -10.69 -2.18
C VAL A 110 -4.93 -11.56 -3.31
N LEU A 111 -5.49 -11.43 -4.52
CA LEU A 111 -5.05 -12.17 -5.70
C LEU A 111 -3.60 -11.84 -6.08
N SER A 112 -3.19 -10.58 -5.97
CA SER A 112 -1.82 -10.15 -6.23
C SER A 112 -0.83 -10.78 -5.24
N MET A 113 -1.19 -10.82 -3.96
CA MET A 113 -0.37 -11.49 -2.94
C MET A 113 -0.32 -13.01 -3.16
N PHE A 114 -1.42 -13.62 -3.57
CA PHE A 114 -1.47 -15.02 -3.96
C PHE A 114 -0.49 -15.34 -5.11
N CYS A 115 -0.48 -14.54 -6.18
CA CYS A 115 0.48 -14.70 -7.28
C CYS A 115 1.94 -14.57 -6.82
N LEU A 116 2.22 -13.68 -5.86
CA LEU A 116 3.57 -13.47 -5.33
C LEU A 116 4.05 -14.63 -4.45
N LEU A 117 3.18 -15.15 -3.59
CA LEU A 117 3.51 -16.27 -2.70
C LEU A 117 3.59 -17.61 -3.43
N TYR A 118 2.82 -17.77 -4.52
CA TYR A 118 2.72 -19.00 -5.29
C TYR A 118 3.00 -18.77 -6.79
N PRO A 119 4.22 -18.33 -7.17
CA PRO A 119 4.54 -17.90 -8.54
C PRO A 119 4.43 -19.03 -9.58
N HIS A 120 4.43 -20.29 -9.13
CA HIS A 120 4.29 -21.47 -9.99
C HIS A 120 2.84 -21.95 -10.13
N ARG A 121 1.87 -21.27 -9.51
CA ARG A 121 0.46 -21.62 -9.69
C ARG A 121 0.00 -21.22 -11.10
N ALA A 122 -0.20 -22.22 -11.95
CA ALA A 122 -0.64 -22.02 -13.32
C ALA A 122 -1.97 -21.24 -13.38
N GLY A 123 -2.07 -20.30 -14.32
CA GLY A 123 -3.27 -19.48 -14.53
C GLY A 123 -3.46 -18.33 -13.55
N ALA A 124 -2.82 -18.34 -12.37
CA ALA A 124 -3.00 -17.28 -11.37
C ALA A 124 -2.56 -15.91 -11.88
N LEU A 125 -1.38 -15.83 -12.52
CA LEU A 125 -0.88 -14.57 -13.08
C LEU A 125 -1.71 -14.09 -14.27
N ASP A 126 -2.22 -15.00 -15.09
CA ASP A 126 -3.05 -14.65 -16.24
C ASP A 126 -4.42 -14.12 -15.78
N LEU A 127 -5.01 -14.73 -14.74
CA LEU A 127 -6.22 -14.22 -14.11
C LEU A 127 -6.00 -12.82 -13.53
N ALA A 128 -4.91 -12.60 -12.80
CA ALA A 128 -4.59 -11.29 -12.23
C ALA A 128 -4.40 -10.22 -13.31
N ARG A 129 -3.80 -10.58 -14.46
CA ARG A 129 -3.67 -9.68 -15.62
C ARG A 129 -5.03 -9.32 -16.22
N ASP A 130 -5.88 -10.31 -16.52
CA ASP A 130 -7.23 -10.05 -17.05
C ASP A 130 -8.06 -9.18 -16.07
N TYR A 131 -7.93 -9.44 -14.77
CA TYR A 131 -8.54 -8.62 -13.72
C TYR A 131 -8.11 -7.14 -13.83
N MET A 132 -6.81 -6.89 -13.91
CA MET A 132 -6.24 -5.56 -14.02
C MET A 132 -6.62 -4.88 -15.33
N GLU A 133 -6.64 -5.62 -16.46
CA GLU A 133 -7.05 -5.10 -17.76
C GLU A 133 -8.51 -4.63 -17.74
N ARG A 134 -9.41 -5.41 -17.15
CA ARG A 134 -10.83 -5.04 -16.99
C ARG A 134 -11.01 -3.79 -16.14
N MET A 135 -10.27 -3.65 -15.04
CA MET A 135 -10.29 -2.45 -14.21
C MET A 135 -9.72 -1.23 -14.94
N ALA A 136 -8.61 -1.40 -15.66
CA ALA A 136 -7.94 -0.33 -16.40
C ALA A 136 -8.76 0.18 -17.59
N ALA A 137 -9.61 -0.66 -18.18
CA ALA A 137 -10.49 -0.28 -19.29
C ALA A 137 -11.69 0.58 -18.86
N GLN A 138 -11.98 0.69 -17.55
CA GLN A 138 -13.12 1.44 -17.07
C GLN A 138 -12.92 2.95 -17.25
N PRO A 139 -13.88 3.68 -17.84
CA PRO A 139 -13.78 5.13 -18.03
C PRO A 139 -13.87 5.91 -16.70
N SER A 140 -14.45 5.30 -15.66
CA SER A 140 -14.53 5.85 -14.32
C SER A 140 -14.72 4.70 -13.33
N TRP A 141 -14.09 4.79 -12.16
CA TRP A 141 -14.28 3.84 -11.07
C TRP A 141 -15.38 4.25 -10.08
N LEU A 142 -16.00 5.41 -10.28
CA LEU A 142 -17.09 5.87 -9.44
C LEU A 142 -18.35 5.03 -9.68
N VAL A 143 -19.02 4.67 -8.59
CA VAL A 143 -20.33 4.01 -8.59
C VAL A 143 -21.39 5.00 -9.09
N LYS A 144 -22.37 4.50 -9.87
CA LYS A 144 -23.43 5.30 -10.50
C LYS A 144 -24.82 4.76 -10.22
#